data_AF-A0A4S8L584-F1
#
_entry.id   AF-A0A4S8L584-F1
#
_cell.length_a   1.000
_cell.length_b   1.000
_cell.length_c   1.000
_cell.angle_alpha   90.00
_cell.angle_beta   90.00
_cell.angle_gamma   90.00
#
_symmetry.space_group_name_H-M   'P 1'
#
loop_
_entity.id
_entity.type
_entity.pdbx_description
1 polymer ?
#
loop_
_entity_poly.entity_id
_entity_poly.type
_entity_poly.pdbx_seq_one_letter_code
_entity_poly.pdbx_strand_id
1 'polypeptide(L)' 'MPVCDVCTRLNYTHAMIHRVQKLQAAIDSWTFETPGIRGLLLNYSDWELLGQLADVLE' A
#
# COMPACT_ATOMS: atom_id res chain seq x y z
N MET A 1 20.34 17.59 11.99
CA MET A 1 19.28 17.61 10.96
C MET A 1 19.29 16.22 10.33
N PRO A 2 18.24 15.39 10.44
CA PRO A 2 18.30 14.04 9.90
C PRO A 2 18.28 14.14 8.36
N VAL A 3 19.31 13.60 7.72
CA VAL A 3 19.34 13.44 6.27
C VAL A 3 18.22 12.45 5.93
N CYS A 4 17.13 12.94 5.36
CA CYS A 4 16.07 12.10 4.82
C CYS A 4 16.58 11.51 3.50
N ASP A 5 17.34 10.42 3.59
CA ASP A 5 17.79 9.71 2.41
C ASP A 5 16.56 9.16 1.66
N VAL A 6 16.49 9.47 0.36
CA VAL A 6 15.41 9.03 -0.52
C VAL A 6 15.35 7.49 -0.50
N CYS A 7 16.50 6.82 -0.44
CA CYS A 7 16.59 5.37 -0.34
C CYS A 7 15.90 4.82 0.91
N THR A 8 16.05 5.47 2.07
CA THR A 8 15.41 5.00 3.32
C THR A 8 13.88 5.17 3.28
N ARG A 9 13.39 6.25 2.66
CA ARG A 9 11.94 6.47 2.49
C ARG A 9 11.33 5.50 1.49
N LEU A 10 12.00 5.26 0.36
CA LEU A 10 11.53 4.35 -0.67
C LEU A 10 11.57 2.89 -0.19
N ASN A 11 12.60 2.49 0.57
CA ASN A 11 12.65 1.18 1.24
C ASN A 11 11.50 0.98 2.22
N TYR A 12 11.13 2.02 2.99
CA TYR A 12 9.97 1.95 3.88
C TYR A 12 8.66 1.83 3.08
N THR A 13 8.53 2.59 1.99
CA THR A 13 7.35 2.53 1.09
C THR A 13 7.22 1.16 0.43
N HIS A 14 8.29 0.62 -0.15
CA HIS A 14 8.31 -0.73 -0.74
C HIS A 14 7.93 -1.81 0.29
N ALA A 15 8.56 -1.78 1.47
CA ALA A 15 8.23 -2.71 2.55
C ALA A 15 6.77 -2.57 3.06
N MET A 16 6.23 -1.36 3.05
CA MET A 16 4.84 -1.09 3.42
C MET A 16 3.87 -1.63 2.38
N ILE A 17 4.15 -1.45 1.08
CA ILE A 17 3.31 -1.98 0.00
C ILE A 17 3.24 -3.51 0.08
N HIS A 18 4.37 -4.20 0.26
CA HIS A 18 4.37 -5.66 0.42
C HIS A 18 3.58 -6.14 1.64
N ARG A 19 3.62 -5.40 2.76
CA ARG A 19 2.81 -5.72 3.95
C ARG A 19 1.32 -5.52 3.67
N VAL A 20 0.97 -4.44 2.98
CA VAL A 20 -0.40 -4.11 2.60
C VAL A 20 -0.97 -5.16 1.65
N GLN A 21 -0.20 -5.64 0.67
CA GLN A 21 -0.61 -6.74 -0.21
C GLN A 21 -0.89 -8.05 0.55
N LYS A 22 -0.06 -8.40 1.54
CA LYS A 22 -0.31 -9.59 2.38
C LYS A 22 -1.61 -9.49 3.19
N LEU A 23 -2.07 -8.27 3.46
CA LEU A 23 -3.27 -7.97 4.23
C LEU A 23 -4.46 -7.59 3.34
N GLN A 24 -4.36 -7.73 2.02
CA GLN A 24 -5.37 -7.28 1.05
C GLN A 24 -6.80 -7.67 1.45
N ALA A 25 -7.04 -8.98 1.68
CA ALA A 25 -8.38 -9.47 2.03
C ALA A 25 -8.92 -8.85 3.34
N ALA A 26 -8.05 -8.61 4.33
CA ALA A 26 -8.44 -7.99 5.59
C ALA A 26 -8.71 -6.49 5.42
N ILE A 27 -7.92 -5.79 4.58
CA ILE A 27 -8.10 -4.37 4.27
C ILE A 27 -9.40 -4.16 3.48
N ASP A 28 -9.69 -5.02 2.50
CA ASP A 28 -10.93 -4.94 1.71
C ASP A 28 -12.16 -5.17 2.59
N SER A 29 -12.15 -6.20 3.45
CA SER A 29 -13.21 -6.45 4.42
C SER A 29 -13.40 -5.29 5.39
N TRP A 30 -12.31 -4.78 6.00
CA TRP A 30 -12.37 -3.67 6.94
C TRP A 30 -12.89 -2.37 6.30
N THR A 31 -12.44 -2.07 5.07
CA THR A 31 -12.84 -0.86 4.33
C THR A 31 -14.30 -0.95 3.89
N PHE A 32 -14.74 -2.14 3.48
CA PHE A 32 -16.15 -2.40 3.14
C PHE A 32 -17.07 -2.30 4.37
N GLU A 33 -16.64 -2.80 5.52
CA GLU A 33 -17.43 -2.79 6.76
C GLU A 33 -17.49 -1.39 7.39
N THR A 34 -16.52 -0.52 7.13
CA THR A 34 -16.43 0.81 7.75
C THR A 34 -17.02 1.92 6.84
N PRO A 35 -18.24 2.42 7.10
CA PRO A 35 -18.96 3.27 6.15
C PRO A 35 -18.26 4.59 5.79
N GLY A 36 -17.46 5.15 6.71
CA GLY A 36 -16.76 6.42 6.52
C GLY A 36 -15.53 6.35 5.60
N ILE A 37 -15.03 5.15 5.34
CA ILE A 37 -13.83 4.93 4.51
C ILE A 37 -14.09 4.04 3.29
N ARG A 38 -15.35 3.64 3.03
CA ARG A 38 -15.70 2.84 1.84
C ARG A 38 -15.24 3.45 0.51
N GLY A 39 -15.12 4.78 0.44
CA GLY A 39 -14.59 5.46 -0.75
C GLY A 39 -13.09 5.20 -1.00
N LEU A 40 -12.39 4.60 -0.04
CA LEU A 40 -10.99 4.16 -0.14
C LEU A 40 -10.87 2.68 -0.50
N LEU A 41 -11.98 2.00 -0.78
CA LEU A 41 -11.95 0.61 -1.24
C LEU A 41 -11.20 0.57 -2.58
N LEU A 42 -10.09 -0.16 -2.58
CA LEU A 42 -9.26 -0.33 -3.76
C LEU A 42 -9.89 -1.37 -4.67
N ASN A 43 -9.94 -1.08 -5.97
CA ASN A 43 -10.34 -2.08 -6.96
C ASN A 43 -9.14 -2.97 -7.32
N TYR A 44 -9.40 -4.01 -8.12
CA TYR A 44 -8.35 -4.94 -8.57
C TYR A 44 -7.19 -4.23 -9.27
N SER A 45 -7.48 -3.23 -10.12
CA SER A 45 -6.46 -2.47 -10.85
C SER A 45 -5.61 -1.59 -9.93
N ASP A 46 -6.18 -1.04 -8.85
CA ASP A 46 -5.43 -0.28 -7.86
C ASP A 46 -4.46 -1.18 -7.08
N TRP A 47 -4.90 -2.40 -6.75
CA TRP A 47 -4.06 -3.42 -6.11
C TRP A 47 -2.93 -3.90 -7.04
N GLU A 48 -3.21 -4.06 -8.32
CA GLU A 48 -2.22 -4.39 -9.35
C GLU A 48 -1.19 -3.26 -9.51
N LEU A 49 -1.64 -2.00 -9.58
CA LEU A 49 -0.77 -0.83 -9.64
C LEU A 49 0.15 -0.73 -8.42
N LEU A 50 -0.36 -1.03 -7.22
CA LEU A 50 0.46 -1.09 -6.01
C LEU A 50 1.56 -2.14 -6.14
N GLY A 51 1.29 -3.31 -6.73
CA GLY A 51 2.33 -4.31 -7.01
C GLY A 51 3.38 -3.81 -7.97
N GLN A 52 2.97 -3.24 -9.09
CA GLN A 52 3.90 -2.66 -10.06
C GLN A 52 4.77 -1.54 -9.44
N LEU A 53 4.19 -0.73 -8.56
CA LEU A 53 4.93 0.28 -7.80
C LEU A 53 5.94 -0.34 -6.84
N ALA A 54 5.60 -1.45 -6.17
CA ALA A 54 6.55 -2.15 -5.31
C ALA A 54 7.76 -2.66 -6.12
N ASP A 55 7.51 -3.24 -7.30
CA ASP A 55 8.55 -3.79 -8.18
C ASP A 55 9.49 -2.70 -8.74
N VAL A 56 8.97 -1.49 -9.00
CA VAL A 56 9.78 -0.35 -9.45
C VAL A 56 10.62 0.26 -8.32
N LEU A 57 10.19 0.05 -7.07
CA LEU A 57 10.85 0.58 -5.88
C LEU A 57 11.89 -0.38 -5.28
N GLU A 58 12.01 -1.59 -5.82
CA GLU A 58 13.08 -2.57 -5.53
C GLU A 58 14.38 -2.22 -6.27
#